data_AF-G1V7J8-F1
#
_entry.id   AF-G1V7J8-F1
#
_cell.length_a   1.000
_cell.length_b   1.000
_cell.length_c   1.000
_cell.angle_alpha   90.00
_cell.angle_beta   90.00
_cell.angle_gamma   90.00
#
_symmetry.space_group_name_H-M   'P 1'
#
loop_
_entity.id
_entity.type
_entity.pdbx_description
1 polymer ?
#
loop_
_entity_poly.entity_id
_entity_poly.type
_entity_poly.pdbx_seq_one_letter_code
_entity_poly.pdbx_strand_id
1 'polypeptide(L)'
;MRDDEIAAKVMGIDTFRTKVLSFCLGAFFAGVGGALLGNLLTTIDPKMFTFLLTFNVLMIVVAGGLGSLTGSILGSAVITVLLEWLRAVEDPITLGGFAIPGIPGMRMVVFSLVLLCIILYRREGIMGMREITWDAIFDFFSRRKRA
;
A
#
# COMPACT_ATOMS: atom_id res chain seq x y z
N MET A 1 14.19 -18.53 4.43
CA MET A 1 13.67 -18.20 3.09
C MET A 1 14.25 -16.89 2.58
N ARG A 2 13.98 -15.77 3.26
CA ARG A 2 14.35 -14.43 2.78
C ARG A 2 15.85 -14.16 2.80
N ASP A 3 16.55 -14.61 3.85
CA ASP A 3 17.99 -14.35 4.01
C ASP A 3 18.86 -15.46 3.41
N ASP A 4 18.47 -16.74 3.55
CA ASP A 4 19.14 -17.86 2.88
C ASP A 4 18.13 -18.97 2.56
N GLU A 5 18.04 -19.33 1.28
CA GLU A 5 17.19 -20.40 0.78
C GLU A 5 17.87 -21.78 0.91
N ILE A 6 19.20 -21.82 0.76
CA ILE A 6 19.99 -23.05 0.84
C ILE A 6 19.97 -23.56 2.27
N ALA A 7 20.20 -22.67 3.25
CA ALA A 7 20.10 -23.02 4.67
C ALA A 7 18.69 -23.55 5.04
N ALA A 8 17.62 -22.95 4.50
CA ALA A 8 16.26 -23.40 4.76
C ALA A 8 15.98 -24.81 4.21
N LYS A 9 16.51 -25.14 3.02
CA LYS A 9 16.41 -26.50 2.45
C LYS A 9 17.16 -27.53 3.30
N VAL A 10 18.35 -27.18 3.79
CA VAL A 10 19.16 -28.07 4.65
C VAL A 10 18.47 -28.33 5.99
N MET A 11 17.71 -27.36 6.51
CA MET A 11 16.87 -27.50 7.71
C MET A 11 15.58 -28.32 7.47
N GLY A 12 15.41 -28.92 6.29
CA GLY A 12 14.26 -29.77 5.96
C GLY A 12 12.99 -29.00 5.58
N ILE A 13 13.07 -27.69 5.34
CA ILE A 13 11.91 -26.88 4.93
C ILE A 13 11.81 -26.90 3.40
N ASP A 14 10.65 -27.31 2.89
CA ASP A 14 10.33 -27.23 1.46
C ASP A 14 10.07 -25.77 1.04
N THR A 15 11.12 -25.12 0.54
CA THR A 15 11.08 -23.72 0.10
C THR A 15 10.13 -23.47 -1.06
N PHE A 16 9.89 -24.48 -1.88
CA PHE A 16 8.97 -24.38 -3.01
C PHE A 16 7.54 -24.26 -2.50
N ARG A 17 7.10 -25.18 -1.64
CA ARG A 17 5.74 -25.16 -1.06
C ARG A 17 5.46 -23.87 -0.30
N THR A 18 6.40 -23.41 0.52
CA THR A 18 6.21 -22.18 1.31
C THR A 18 6.08 -20.94 0.43
N LYS A 19 6.89 -20.84 -0.65
CA LYS A 19 6.78 -19.72 -1.61
C LYS A 19 5.47 -19.76 -2.39
N VAL A 20 5.06 -20.94 -2.86
CA VAL A 20 3.78 -21.11 -3.58
C VAL A 20 2.61 -20.72 -2.68
N LEU A 21 2.58 -21.17 -1.42
CA LEU A 21 1.54 -20.78 -0.47
C LEU A 21 1.50 -19.27 -0.23
N SER A 22 2.67 -18.62 -0.09
CA SER A 22 2.76 -17.16 0.09
C SER A 22 2.22 -16.41 -1.14
N PHE A 23 2.54 -16.89 -2.34
CA PHE A 23 2.01 -16.33 -3.59
C PHE A 23 0.50 -16.54 -3.74
N CYS A 24 0.00 -17.75 -3.47
CA CYS A 24 -1.42 -18.07 -3.50
C CYS A 24 -2.22 -17.20 -2.52
N LEU A 25 -1.69 -16.96 -1.31
CA LEU A 25 -2.33 -16.10 -0.33
C LEU A 25 -2.42 -14.65 -0.83
N GLY A 26 -1.33 -14.11 -1.40
CA GLY A 26 -1.35 -12.78 -2.00
C GLY A 26 -2.33 -12.66 -3.17
N ALA A 27 -2.33 -13.63 -4.08
CA ALA A 27 -3.24 -13.69 -5.21
C ALA A 27 -4.72 -13.80 -4.78
N PHE A 28 -5.00 -14.55 -3.70
CA PHE A 28 -6.33 -14.65 -3.13
C PHE A 28 -6.86 -13.29 -2.66
N PHE A 29 -6.08 -12.55 -1.86
CA PHE A 29 -6.49 -11.22 -1.40
C PHE A 29 -6.60 -10.20 -2.54
N ALA A 30 -5.69 -10.25 -3.51
CA ALA A 30 -5.78 -9.40 -4.71
C ALA A 30 -7.06 -9.69 -5.53
N GLY A 31 -7.41 -10.97 -5.68
CA GLY A 31 -8.63 -11.40 -6.36
C GLY A 31 -9.91 -10.96 -5.63
N VAL A 32 -9.96 -11.12 -4.30
CA VAL A 32 -11.08 -10.65 -3.48
C VAL A 32 -11.24 -9.13 -3.57
N GLY A 33 -10.13 -8.39 -3.48
CA GLY A 33 -10.15 -6.93 -3.64
C GLY A 33 -10.66 -6.49 -5.02
N GLY A 34 -10.21 -7.16 -6.08
CA GLY A 34 -10.69 -6.91 -7.45
C GLY A 34 -12.18 -7.23 -7.63
N ALA A 35 -12.66 -8.33 -7.06
CA ALA A 35 -14.08 -8.71 -7.11
C ALA A 35 -14.97 -7.70 -6.38
N LEU A 36 -14.54 -7.23 -5.20
CA LEU A 36 -15.23 -6.17 -4.45
C LEU A 36 -15.27 -4.85 -5.23
N LEU A 37 -14.16 -4.46 -5.86
CA LEU A 37 -14.12 -3.26 -6.70
C LEU A 37 -15.07 -3.36 -7.89
N GLY A 38 -15.11 -4.52 -8.56
CA GLY A 38 -16.05 -4.78 -9.66
C GLY A 38 -17.51 -4.70 -9.22
N ASN A 39 -17.83 -5.22 -8.03
CA ASN A 39 -19.17 -5.09 -7.45
C ASN A 39 -19.52 -3.64 -7.13
N LEU A 40 -18.59 -2.86 -6.56
CA LEU A 40 -18.81 -1.45 -6.21
C LEU A 40 -19.08 -0.58 -7.45
N LEU A 41 -18.33 -0.79 -8.54
CA LEU A 41 -18.47 0.02 -9.74
C LEU A 41 -19.71 -0.34 -10.55
N THR A 42 -20.29 -1.53 -10.38
CA THR A 42 -21.47 -2.08 -11.09
C THR A 42 -21.38 -2.15 -12.64
N THR A 43 -20.38 -1.48 -13.22
CA THR A 43 -20.04 -1.43 -14.64
C THR A 43 -18.53 -1.54 -14.78
N ILE A 44 -18.07 -2.38 -15.70
CA ILE A 44 -16.65 -2.58 -15.97
C ILE A 44 -16.25 -1.70 -17.15
N ASP A 45 -15.59 -0.57 -16.87
CA ASP A 45 -14.95 0.26 -17.90
C ASP A 45 -13.43 0.00 -17.91
N PRO A 46 -12.82 -0.42 -19.04
CA PRO A 46 -11.38 -0.60 -19.14
C PRO A 46 -10.57 0.67 -18.85
N LYS A 47 -11.18 1.87 -18.94
CA LYS A 47 -10.52 3.13 -18.60
C LYS A 47 -10.15 3.24 -17.11
N MET A 48 -10.82 2.49 -16.24
CA MET A 48 -10.52 2.47 -14.81
C MET A 48 -9.24 1.67 -14.47
N PHE A 49 -8.86 0.73 -15.35
CA PHE A 49 -7.66 -0.10 -15.22
C PHE A 49 -6.49 0.45 -16.05
N THR A 50 -6.44 1.76 -16.22
CA THR A 50 -5.34 2.43 -16.93
C THR A 50 -4.12 2.59 -16.02
N PHE A 51 -3.04 3.15 -16.58
CA PHE A 51 -1.78 3.42 -15.89
C PHE A 51 -1.93 4.04 -14.50
N LEU A 52 -2.97 4.87 -14.30
CA LEU A 52 -3.36 5.45 -13.01
C LEU A 52 -3.44 4.43 -11.87
N LEU A 53 -4.13 3.31 -12.09
CA LEU A 53 -4.32 2.29 -11.06
C LEU A 53 -2.99 1.63 -10.71
N THR A 54 -2.17 1.30 -11.73
CA THR A 54 -0.84 0.73 -11.53
C THR A 54 0.06 1.66 -10.74
N PHE A 55 0.07 2.97 -11.04
CA PHE A 55 0.83 3.96 -10.28
C PHE A 55 0.35 4.10 -8.84
N ASN A 56 -0.96 4.06 -8.59
CA ASN A 56 -1.50 4.08 -7.22
C ASN A 56 -1.03 2.85 -6.42
N VAL A 57 -1.07 1.66 -7.02
CA VAL A 57 -0.57 0.43 -6.38
C VAL A 57 0.93 0.53 -6.11
N LEU A 58 1.72 0.99 -7.09
CA LEU A 58 3.16 1.20 -6.92
C LEU A 58 3.47 2.22 -5.82
N MET A 59 2.72 3.31 -5.74
CA MET A 59 2.90 4.32 -4.71
C MET A 59 2.68 3.72 -3.32
N ILE A 60 1.61 2.96 -3.12
CA ILE A 60 1.32 2.29 -1.85
C ILE A 60 2.46 1.36 -1.43
N VAL A 61 2.95 0.54 -2.36
CA VAL A 61 4.00 -0.44 -2.10
C VAL A 61 5.36 0.22 -1.85
N VAL A 62 5.73 1.23 -2.65
CA VAL A 62 6.99 1.97 -2.50
C VAL A 62 6.99 2.82 -1.22
N ALA A 63 5.85 3.44 -0.90
CA ALA A 63 5.69 4.20 0.35
C ALA A 63 5.76 3.28 1.58
N GLY A 64 5.15 2.09 1.52
CA GLY A 64 5.19 1.13 2.63
C GLY A 64 6.57 0.47 2.81
N GLY A 65 7.26 0.19 1.71
CA GLY A 65 8.55 -0.49 1.64
C GLY A 65 8.45 -1.86 0.98
N LEU A 66 9.33 -2.14 0.00
CA LEU A 66 9.32 -3.36 -0.84
C LEU A 66 9.51 -4.66 -0.05
N GLY A 67 10.05 -4.59 1.16
CA GLY A 67 10.45 -5.74 1.96
C GLY A 67 9.71 -5.90 3.29
N SER A 68 8.64 -5.15 3.56
CA SER A 68 7.90 -5.23 4.82
C SER A 68 6.39 -5.33 4.61
N LEU A 69 5.79 -6.43 5.09
CA LEU A 69 4.34 -6.63 5.05
C LEU A 69 3.62 -5.59 5.91
N THR A 70 4.13 -5.34 7.14
CA THR A 70 3.57 -4.34 8.05
C THR A 70 3.74 -2.92 7.51
N GLY A 71 4.87 -2.65 6.84
CA GLY A 71 5.11 -1.39 6.15
C GLY A 71 4.12 -1.17 5.01
N SER A 72 3.82 -2.21 4.23
CA SER A 72 2.81 -2.15 3.15
C SER A 72 1.40 -1.87 3.68
N ILE A 73 1.01 -2.45 4.83
CA ILE A 73 -0.32 -2.21 5.45
C ILE A 73 -0.44 -0.77 5.98
N LEU A 74 0.59 -0.27 6.66
CA LEU A 74 0.61 1.13 7.12
C LEU A 74 0.71 2.10 5.95
N GLY A 75 1.52 1.77 4.95
CA GLY A 75 1.69 2.54 3.72
C GLY A 75 0.38 2.65 2.94
N SER A 76 -0.39 1.57 2.82
CA SER A 76 -1.70 1.62 2.17
C SER A 76 -2.66 2.52 2.93
N ALA A 77 -2.76 2.40 4.26
CA ALA A 77 -3.62 3.26 5.06
C ALA A 77 -3.26 4.75 4.92
N VAL A 78 -1.97 5.10 5.09
CA VAL A 78 -1.49 6.50 5.00
C VAL A 78 -1.69 7.06 3.60
N ILE A 79 -1.30 6.33 2.57
CA ILE A 79 -1.45 6.78 1.19
C ILE A 79 -2.93 6.92 0.87
N THR A 80 -3.80 5.94 1.16
CA THR A 80 -5.24 6.04 0.90
C THR A 80 -5.87 7.27 1.56
N VAL A 81 -5.52 7.57 2.81
CA VAL A 81 -5.98 8.80 3.48
C VAL A 81 -5.48 10.06 2.75
N LEU A 82 -4.23 10.06 2.30
CA LEU A 82 -3.67 11.14 1.50
C LEU A 82 -4.38 11.27 0.14
N LEU A 83 -4.73 10.16 -0.52
CA LEU A 83 -5.48 10.15 -1.78
C LEU A 83 -6.84 10.82 -1.59
N GLU A 84 -7.54 10.51 -0.50
CA GLU A 84 -8.86 11.07 -0.21
C GLU A 84 -8.78 12.55 0.19
N TRP A 85 -7.75 12.94 0.94
CA TRP A 85 -7.52 14.36 1.24
C TRP A 85 -7.24 15.18 -0.02
N LEU A 86 -6.43 14.63 -0.92
CA LEU A 86 -6.08 15.30 -2.16
C LEU A 86 -7.26 15.34 -3.15
N ARG A 87 -8.22 14.42 -3.03
CA ARG A 87 -9.48 14.47 -3.77
C ARG A 87 -10.23 15.77 -3.54
N ALA A 88 -10.25 16.27 -2.29
CA ALA A 88 -10.86 17.54 -1.95
C ALA A 88 -10.22 18.76 -2.65
N VAL A 89 -8.98 18.61 -3.17
CA VAL A 89 -8.27 19.65 -3.93
C VAL A 89 -8.59 19.58 -5.43
N GLU A 90 -9.02 18.42 -5.95
CA GLU A 90 -9.54 18.27 -7.31
C GLU A 90 -11.02 18.64 -7.42
N ASP A 91 -11.80 18.48 -6.35
CA ASP A 91 -13.18 18.94 -6.32
C ASP A 91 -13.24 20.47 -6.33
N PRO A 92 -14.11 21.10 -7.15
CA PRO A 92 -14.22 22.55 -7.23
C PRO A 92 -14.70 23.12 -5.89
N ILE A 93 -13.78 23.69 -5.12
CA ILE A 93 -14.09 24.32 -3.83
C ILE A 93 -14.63 25.73 -4.09
N THR A 94 -15.92 25.94 -3.81
CA THR A 94 -16.55 27.28 -3.82
C THR A 94 -16.45 27.89 -2.42
N LEU A 95 -15.29 28.47 -2.10
CA LEU A 95 -15.06 29.16 -0.83
C LEU A 95 -15.37 30.66 -1.03
N GLY A 96 -16.56 31.09 -0.61
CA GLY A 96 -16.89 32.50 -0.40
C GLY A 96 -16.72 33.44 -1.62
N GLY A 97 -16.98 32.97 -2.84
CA GLY A 97 -16.96 33.81 -4.06
C GLY A 97 -15.73 33.66 -4.96
N PHE A 98 -14.70 32.90 -4.56
CA PHE A 98 -13.63 32.46 -5.46
C PHE A 98 -13.96 31.06 -5.99
N ALA A 99 -14.30 30.96 -7.28
CA ALA A 99 -14.43 29.69 -7.98
C ALA A 99 -13.05 29.28 -8.50
N ILE A 100 -12.38 28.38 -7.77
CA ILE A 100 -11.19 27.72 -8.29
C ILE A 100 -11.69 26.56 -9.17
N PRO A 101 -11.54 26.63 -10.51
CA PRO A 101 -11.91 25.50 -11.35
C PRO A 101 -10.99 24.33 -10.98
N GLY A 102 -11.58 23.25 -10.46
CA GLY A 102 -10.86 22.00 -10.24
C GLY A 102 -10.30 21.52 -11.58
N ILE A 103 -8.98 21.61 -11.76
CA ILE A 103 -8.32 21.14 -12.98
C ILE A 103 -8.20 19.62 -12.87
N PRO A 104 -8.90 18.84 -13.72
CA PRO A 104 -8.78 17.40 -13.72
C PRO A 104 -7.34 17.00 -14.09
N GLY A 105 -6.69 16.21 -13.23
CA GLY A 105 -5.31 15.74 -13.44
C GLY A 105 -4.27 16.35 -12.51
N MET A 106 -4.63 17.37 -11.71
CA MET A 106 -3.73 17.93 -10.70
C MET A 106 -3.30 16.89 -9.65
N ARG A 107 -4.18 15.93 -9.31
CA ARG A 107 -3.86 14.81 -8.44
C ARG A 107 -2.72 13.96 -8.98
N MET A 108 -2.62 13.76 -10.30
CA MET A 108 -1.53 12.97 -10.88
C MET A 108 -0.18 13.65 -10.68
N VAL A 109 -0.11 14.96 -10.89
CA VAL A 109 1.14 15.73 -10.72
C VAL A 109 1.60 15.67 -9.27
N VAL A 110 0.68 15.89 -8.34
CA VAL A 110 0.96 15.81 -6.90
C VAL A 110 1.38 14.39 -6.52
N PHE A 111 0.74 13.35 -7.06
CA PHE A 111 1.16 11.97 -6.84
C PHE A 111 2.56 11.67 -7.34
N SER A 112 2.92 12.14 -8.53
CA SER A 112 4.28 11.99 -9.05
C SER A 112 5.30 12.72 -8.19
N LEU A 113 4.97 13.91 -7.69
CA LEU A 113 5.84 14.67 -6.78
C LEU A 113 5.99 13.97 -5.42
N VAL A 114 4.91 13.45 -4.85
CA VAL A 114 4.93 12.70 -3.58
C VAL A 114 5.75 11.43 -3.73
N LEU A 115 5.53 10.65 -4.80
CA LEU A 115 6.32 9.47 -5.11
C LEU A 115 7.81 9.82 -5.23
N LEU A 116 8.13 10.88 -5.96
CA LEU A 116 9.50 11.34 -6.16
C LEU A 116 10.13 11.77 -4.83
N CYS A 117 9.41 12.52 -3.99
CA CYS A 117 9.86 12.88 -2.65
C CYS A 117 10.13 11.65 -1.78
N ILE A 118 9.25 10.63 -1.82
CA ILE A 118 9.43 9.39 -1.07
C ILE A 118 10.70 8.67 -1.52
N ILE A 119 10.92 8.54 -2.83
CA ILE A 119 12.11 7.90 -3.38
C ILE A 119 13.39 8.68 -3.02
N LEU A 120 13.33 10.02 -3.01
CA LEU A 120 14.47 10.88 -2.70
C LEU A 120 14.83 10.88 -1.22
N TYR A 121 13.83 11.00 -0.33
CA TYR A 121 14.05 11.10 1.11
C TYR A 121 14.10 9.75 1.83
N ARG A 122 13.48 8.70 1.28
CA ARG A 122 13.38 7.41 1.97
C ARG A 122 13.31 6.23 0.99
N ARG A 123 14.45 5.89 0.36
CA ARG A 123 14.63 4.79 -0.60
C ARG A 123 14.14 3.41 -0.12
N GLU A 124 14.07 3.19 1.19
CA GLU A 124 13.61 1.92 1.79
C GLU A 124 12.09 1.90 2.12
N GLY A 125 11.38 3.03 2.01
CA GLY A 125 9.96 3.15 2.42
C GLY A 125 9.77 3.39 3.93
N ILE A 126 8.52 3.58 4.40
CA ILE A 126 8.21 4.00 5.78
C ILE A 126 8.78 3.04 6.82
N MET A 127 8.70 1.73 6.57
CA MET A 127 9.13 0.69 7.51
C MET A 127 10.42 -0.03 7.08
N GLY A 128 10.92 0.19 5.85
CA GLY A 128 12.14 -0.44 5.36
C GLY A 128 12.09 -1.96 5.42
N MET A 129 13.11 -2.55 6.07
CA MET A 129 13.21 -3.98 6.38
C MET A 129 12.65 -4.33 7.77
N ARG A 130 12.20 -3.35 8.55
CA ARG A 130 11.66 -3.59 9.90
C ARG A 130 10.24 -4.13 9.76
N GLU A 131 10.00 -5.29 10.36
CA GLU A 131 8.67 -5.86 10.52
C GLU A 131 8.21 -5.59 11.94
N ILE A 132 6.97 -5.12 12.13
CA ILE A 132 6.37 -5.12 13.47
C ILE A 132 6.01 -6.57 13.76
N THR A 133 6.90 -7.28 14.43
CA THR A 133 6.63 -8.64 14.89
C THR A 133 5.45 -8.60 15.87
N TRP A 134 4.50 -9.52 15.72
CA TRP A 134 3.29 -9.60 16.55
C TRP A 134 3.60 -9.65 18.06
N ASP A 135 4.78 -10.15 18.44
CA ASP A 135 5.28 -10.13 19.82
C ASP A 135 5.39 -8.71 20.40
N ALA A 136 5.79 -7.71 19.61
CA ALA A 136 5.90 -6.32 20.09
C ALA A 136 4.53 -5.67 20.35
N ILE A 137 3.51 -6.07 19.60
CA ILE A 137 2.12 -5.57 19.77
C ILE A 137 1.48 -6.23 21.00
N PHE A 138 1.67 -7.54 21.16
CA PHE A 138 1.17 -8.26 22.34
C PHE A 138 1.88 -7.82 23.62
N ASP A 139 3.17 -7.51 23.57
CA ASP A 139 3.92 -7.01 24.73
C ASP A 139 3.55 -5.55 25.09
N PHE A 140 3.16 -4.74 24.10
CA PHE A 140 2.57 -3.42 24.35
C PHE A 140 1.20 -3.51 25.06
N PHE A 141 0.38 -4.50 24.70
CA PHE A 141 -0.94 -4.70 25.32
C PHE A 141 -0.84 -5.40 26.69
N SER A 142 0.16 -6.27 26.91
CA SER A 142 0.39 -6.97 28.18
C SER A 142 0.91 -6.03 29.28
N ARG A 143 1.66 -4.98 28.92
CA ARG A 143 2.19 -3.97 29.87
C ARG A 143 1.12 -3.09 30.50
N ARG A 144 -0.09 -2.99 29.92
CA ARG A 144 -1.18 -2.17 30.47
C ARG A 144 -1.98 -2.85 31.59
N LYS A 145 -1.71 -4.13 31.90
CA LYS A 145 -2.40 -4.89 32.97
C LYS A 145 -1.67 -4.89 34.34
N ARG A 146 -0.61 -4.10 34.51
CA ARG A 146 0.14 -3.95 35.78
C ARG A 146 0.38 -2.48 36.17
N ALA A 147 -0.62 -1.61 35.99
CA ALA A 147 -0.64 -0.28 36.60
C ALA A 147 -1.99 -0.07 37.28
#